data_AF-A0A7C3GBZ0-F1
#
_entry.id   AF-A0A7C3GBZ0-F1
#
_cell.length_a   1.000
_cell.length_b   1.000
_cell.length_c   1.000
_cell.angle_alpha   90.00
_cell.angle_beta   90.00
_cell.angle_gamma   90.00
#
_symmetry.space_group_name_H-M   'P 1'
#
loop_
_entity.id
_entity.type
_entity.pdbx_description
1 polymer ?
#
loop_
_entity_poly.entity_id
_entity_poly.type
_entity_poly.pdbx_seq_one_letter_code
_entity_poly.pdbx_strand_id
1 'polypeptide(L)' 'MRKTLLLLITIIFCWKNANAQLPNCNIYLFQMEQKSDSLFLFKKPQLLTAFNSKGYNNQPAFLSNNEIYFSMGTTSEDH' A
#
# COMPACT_ATOMS: atom_id res chain seq x y z
N MET A 1 -21.10 -37.14 -10.94
CA MET A 1 -19.92 -36.97 -11.82
C MET A 1 -19.90 -35.61 -12.52
N ARG A 2 -20.89 -35.25 -13.36
CA ARG A 2 -20.92 -33.95 -14.07
C ARG A 2 -20.95 -32.70 -13.16
N LYS A 3 -21.72 -32.74 -12.08
CA LYS A 3 -21.77 -31.63 -11.08
C LYS A 3 -20.45 -31.47 -10.32
N THR A 4 -19.81 -32.60 -9.99
CA THR A 4 -18.50 -32.65 -9.32
C THR A 4 -17.40 -32.08 -10.21
N LEU A 5 -17.43 -32.39 -11.51
CA LEU A 5 -16.48 -31.85 -12.50
C LEU A 5 -16.63 -30.33 -12.67
N LEU A 6 -17.87 -29.82 -12.74
CA LEU A 6 -18.12 -28.38 -12.82
C LEU A 6 -17.62 -27.65 -11.57
N LEU A 7 -17.83 -28.21 -10.38
CA LEU A 7 -17.33 -27.63 -9.13
C LEU A 7 -15.79 -27.51 -9.11
N LEU A 8 -15.10 -28.55 -9.58
CA LEU A 8 -13.63 -28.55 -9.68
C LEU A 8 -13.12 -27.47 -10.64
N ILE A 9 -13.76 -27.33 -11.80
CA ILE A 9 -13.40 -26.30 -12.80
C ILE A 9 -13.59 -24.90 -12.22
N THR A 10 -14.70 -24.65 -11.50
CA THR A 10 -14.95 -23.35 -10.85
C THR A 10 -13.89 -23.03 -9.79
N ILE A 11 -13.51 -24.00 -8.94
CA ILE A 11 -12.47 -23.79 -7.91
C ILE A 11 -11.12 -23.43 -8.55
N ILE A 12 -10.73 -24.13 -9.63
CA ILE A 12 -9.48 -23.86 -10.35
C ILE A 12 -9.49 -22.45 -10.99
N PHE A 13 -10.62 -22.04 -11.58
CA PHE A 13 -10.79 -20.71 -12.16
C PHE A 13 -10.77 -19.59 -11.11
N CYS A 14 -11.39 -19.81 -9.95
CA CYS A 14 -11.39 -18.83 -8.85
C CYS A 14 -9.99 -18.64 -8.26
N TRP A 15 -9.16 -19.70 -8.19
CA TRP A 15 -7.80 -19.60 -7.65
C TRP A 15 -6.92 -18.61 -8.43
N LYS A 16 -7.10 -18.50 -9.75
CA LYS A 16 -6.29 -17.61 -10.59
C LYS A 16 -6.57 -16.12 -10.38
N ASN A 17 -7.71 -15.76 -9.78
CA ASN A 17 -8.12 -14.38 -9.53
C ASN A 17 -7.74 -13.88 -8.12
N ALA A 18 -7.03 -14.68 -7.31
CA ALA A 18 -6.76 -14.38 -5.91
C ALA A 18 -5.57 -13.42 -5.65
N ASN A 19 -4.94 -12.84 -6.70
CA ASN A 19 -3.87 -11.85 -6.53
C ASN A 19 -4.46 -10.43 -6.33
N ALA A 20 -5.18 -10.23 -5.23
CA ALA A 20 -5.79 -8.94 -4.88
C ALA A 20 -4.84 -8.01 -4.10
N GLN A 21 -3.62 -8.47 -3.76
CA GLN A 21 -2.66 -7.65 -3.03
C GLN A 21 -1.91 -6.73 -4.00
N LEU A 22 -2.12 -5.43 -3.83
CA LEU A 22 -1.29 -4.40 -4.44
C LEU A 22 0.18 -4.60 -4.02
N PRO A 23 1.16 -4.23 -4.86
CA PRO A 23 2.56 -4.30 -4.49
C PRO A 23 2.82 -3.48 -3.21
N ASN A 24 3.83 -3.90 -2.45
CA ASN A 24 4.36 -3.08 -1.36
C ASN A 24 4.90 -1.76 -1.95
N CYS A 25 4.66 -0.67 -1.23
CA CYS A 25 5.23 0.63 -1.53
C CYS A 25 5.80 1.27 -0.26
N ASN A 26 6.47 2.40 -0.43
CA ASN A 26 6.94 3.24 0.66
C ASN A 26 6.25 4.59 0.59
N ILE A 27 6.00 5.20 1.75
CA ILE A 27 5.35 6.51 1.85
C ILE A 27 6.43 7.57 2.03
N TYR A 28 6.36 8.62 1.22
CA TYR A 28 7.24 9.78 1.29
C TYR A 28 6.43 11.04 1.56
N LEU A 29 6.94 11.87 2.48
CA LEU A 29 6.43 13.20 2.75
C LEU A 29 7.29 14.23 2.03
N PHE A 30 6.65 15.21 1.40
CA PHE A 30 7.31 16.34 0.75
C PHE A 30 6.68 17.64 1.23
N GLN A 31 7.51 18.66 1.39
CA GLN A 31 7.03 20.04 1.47
C GLN A 31 6.71 20.53 0.06
N MET A 32 5.47 20.97 -0.17
CA MET A 32 5.01 21.50 -1.45
C MET A 32 4.91 23.04 -1.37
N GLU A 33 5.46 23.74 -2.35
CA GLU A 33 5.34 25.19 -2.51
C GLU A 33 4.77 25.50 -3.90
N GLN A 34 3.59 26.14 -3.97
CA GLN A 34 3.05 26.66 -5.24
C GLN A 34 3.81 27.94 -5.63
N LYS A 35 4.46 27.94 -6.78
CA LYS A 35 5.23 29.08 -7.32
C LYS A 35 4.39 29.96 -8.25
N SER A 36 3.44 29.35 -8.96
CA SER A 36 2.43 30.01 -9.79
C SER A 36 1.27 29.03 -10.00
N ASP A 37 0.23 29.44 -10.74
CA ASP A 37 -1.03 28.71 -10.91
C ASP A 37 -0.87 27.20 -11.13
N SER A 38 0.04 26.79 -12.02
CA SER A 38 0.29 25.38 -12.35
C SER A 38 1.68 24.87 -11.97
N LEU A 39 2.50 25.69 -11.29
CA LEU A 39 3.87 25.32 -10.95
C LEU A 39 4.01 25.02 -9.46
N PHE A 40 4.34 23.77 -9.14
CA PHE A 40 4.59 23.31 -7.77
C PHE A 40 6.04 22.86 -7.62
N LEU A 41 6.67 23.29 -6.53
CA LEU A 41 8.02 22.90 -6.14
C LEU A 41 7.94 21.98 -4.92
N PHE A 42 8.47 20.77 -5.06
CA PHE A 42 8.54 19.77 -4.00
C PHE A 42 9.94 19.78 -3.38
N LYS A 43 10.01 19.82 -2.05
CA LYS A 43 11.25 19.89 -1.28
C LYS A 43 11.20 18.96 -0.09
N LYS A 44 12.36 18.76 0.55
CA LYS A 44 12.51 18.03 1.82
C LYS A 44 11.84 16.65 1.79
N PRO A 45 12.25 15.73 0.90
CA PRO A 45 11.73 14.38 0.89
C PRO A 45 12.05 13.69 2.23
N GLN A 46 11.05 13.06 2.83
CA GLN A 46 11.21 12.25 4.02
C GLN A 46 10.55 10.89 3.83
N LEU A 47 11.29 9.80 4.04
CA LEU A 47 10.74 8.44 4.06
C LEU A 47 10.02 8.19 5.39
N LEU A 48 8.72 7.90 5.35
CA LEU A 48 7.90 7.68 6.54
C LEU A 48 7.84 6.21 6.97
N THR A 49 8.06 5.28 6.04
CA THR A 49 7.87 3.82 6.26
C THR A 49 9.19 3.06 6.34
N ALA A 50 10.28 3.72 6.75
CA ALA A 50 11.59 3.07 6.90
C ALA A 50 11.53 1.90 7.89
N PHE A 51 10.75 2.05 8.97
CA PHE A 51 10.55 1.05 10.02
C PHE A 51 9.74 -0.18 9.55
N ASN A 52 9.04 -0.11 8.43
CA ASN A 52 8.20 -1.19 7.91
C ASN A 52 8.23 -1.24 6.36
N SER A 53 9.43 -1.15 5.79
CA SER A 53 9.62 -1.08 4.33
C SER A 53 9.02 -2.25 3.55
N LYS A 54 8.79 -3.40 4.19
CA LYS A 54 8.12 -4.59 3.63
C LYS A 54 6.62 -4.72 4.02
N GLY A 55 6.05 -3.72 4.69
CA GLY A 55 4.67 -3.70 5.20
C GLY A 55 3.58 -3.38 4.17
N TYR A 56 2.33 -3.26 4.61
CA TYR A 56 1.19 -2.94 3.75
C TYR A 56 0.95 -1.42 3.68
N ASN A 57 1.77 -0.70 2.93
CA ASN A 57 1.76 0.77 2.90
C ASN A 57 0.93 1.37 1.75
N ASN A 58 0.26 0.53 0.95
CA ASN A 58 -0.42 0.91 -0.29
C ASN A 58 -1.82 1.51 -0.06
N GLN A 59 -2.31 1.57 1.18
CA GLN A 59 -3.60 2.16 1.55
C GLN A 59 -3.48 3.01 2.82
N PRO A 60 -2.79 4.17 2.78
CA PRO A 60 -2.77 5.08 3.92
C PRO A 60 -4.13 5.79 4.07
N ALA A 61 -4.44 6.23 5.29
CA ALA A 61 -5.64 6.99 5.61
C ALA A 61 -5.27 8.31 6.29
N PHE A 62 -5.77 9.44 5.75
CA PHE A 62 -5.69 10.72 6.44
C PHE A 62 -6.82 10.80 7.47
N LEU A 63 -6.47 11.01 8.74
CA LEU A 63 -7.46 11.25 9.80
C LEU A 63 -7.76 12.74 9.96
N SER A 64 -6.80 13.59 9.60
CA SER A 64 -6.95 15.05 9.61
C SER A 64 -5.96 15.67 8.62
N ASN A 65 -5.92 17.00 8.57
CA ASN A 65 -4.97 17.74 7.73
C ASN A 65 -3.49 17.49 8.12
N ASN A 66 -3.24 16.98 9.32
CA ASN A 66 -1.90 16.83 9.88
C ASN A 66 -1.59 15.40 10.36
N GLU A 67 -2.53 14.47 10.21
CA GLU A 67 -2.41 13.11 10.71
C GLU A 67 -2.71 12.10 9.61
N ILE A 68 -1.76 11.20 9.39
CA ILE A 68 -1.85 10.10 8.44
C ILE A 68 -1.53 8.80 9.15
N TYR A 69 -2.39 7.80 8.97
CA TYR A 69 -2.22 6.47 9.52
C TYR A 69 -1.90 5.50 8.37
N PHE A 70 -0.99 4.59 8.61
CA PHE A 70 -0.64 3.52 7.70
C PHE A 70 -0.30 2.27 8.51
N SER A 71 -0.28 1.12 7.84
CA SER A 71 -0.01 -0.14 8.53
C SER A 71 1.35 -0.09 9.21
N MET A 72 1.47 -0.80 10.33
CA MET A 72 2.73 -1.06 11.01
C MET A 72 3.00 -2.57 10.93
N GLY A 73 4.24 -2.94 10.63
CA GLY A 73 4.71 -4.32 10.80
C GLY A 73 5.15 -4.55 12.24
N THR A 74 5.07 -5.78 12.75
CA THR A 74 5.68 -6.14 14.02
C THR A 74 7.16 -5.78 13.99
N THR A 75 7.60 -4.92 14.90
CA THR A 75 9.02 -4.76 15.23
C THR A 75 9.42 -6.00 16.02
N SER A 76 9.64 -7.13 15.35
CA SER A 76 10.56 -8.10 15.93
C SER A 76 11.89 -7.37 15.97
N GLU A 77 12.37 -7.07 17.18
CA GLU A 77 13.75 -6.62 17.38
C GLU A 77 14.64 -7.62 16.63
N ASP A 78 15.34 -7.15 15.60
CA ASP A 78 16.42 -7.90 15.00
C ASP A 78 17.50 -8.05 16.11
N HIS A 79 17.53 -9.22 16.75
CA HIS A 79 18.69 -9.72 17.48
C HIS A 79 19.68 -10.36 16.50
#